data_AF-A0A1G6CUJ0-F1
#
_entry.id   AF-A0A1G6CUJ0-F1
#
_cell.length_a   1.000
_cell.length_b   1.000
_cell.length_c   1.000
_cell.angle_alpha   90.00
_cell.angle_beta   90.00
_cell.angle_gamma   90.00
#
_symmetry.space_group_name_H-M   'P 1'
#
loop_
_entity.id
_entity.type
_entity.pdbx_description
1 polymer ?
#
loop_
_entity_poly.entity_id
_entity_poly.type
_entity_poly.pdbx_seq_one_letter_code
_entity_poly.pdbx_strand_id
1 'polypeptide(L)'
;MFKQTDRLRKTIDDIEGIVLIDEIDKHLHIKIQREVLPKLIGLFPKIQFVLSTHSPFVNIGISDTFYDNVMIINMDHEGIECEADTNNVFREAYDVMINENNRYADECRMLKAKLENTKKPVVYLEGRTDEKYFNKALEIFGYSDKNVEFRWIGHLDAKGNEEFTGSGSLDKAIQFVKGQRPLTLQIFLFDSDTKKQEYFGNNIVVMVMPYFNEHILMNKGIENALELDGIELENFYSIYTHVGDYGQETSVKEFDKMKLCDYVCGLDDKIQY
;
A
#
# COMPACT_ATOMS: atom_id res chain seq x y z
N MET A 1 27.51 -21.86 38.49
CA MET A 1 26.62 -20.90 39.20
C MET A 1 26.39 -19.72 38.27
N PHE A 2 25.28 -19.72 37.52
CA PHE A 2 24.92 -18.61 36.64
C PHE A 2 24.49 -17.42 37.52
N LYS A 3 25.22 -16.30 37.46
CA LYS A 3 24.86 -15.07 38.16
C LYS A 3 24.11 -14.16 37.18
N GLN A 4 22.81 -13.96 37.42
CA GLN A 4 22.01 -12.93 36.75
C GLN A 4 22.46 -11.54 37.24
N THR A 5 22.87 -10.68 36.31
CA THR A 5 23.42 -9.34 36.59
C THR A 5 22.35 -8.34 37.01
N ASP A 6 21.08 -8.60 36.67
CA ASP A 6 19.91 -7.79 36.96
C ASP A 6 19.63 -7.58 38.47
N ARG A 7 20.23 -8.38 39.36
CA ARG A 7 20.17 -8.18 40.83
C ARG A 7 21.35 -7.42 41.43
N LEU A 8 22.40 -7.16 40.66
CA LEU A 8 23.57 -6.40 41.10
C LEU A 8 23.48 -5.04 40.40
N ARG A 9 23.37 -3.93 41.15
CA ARG A 9 23.42 -2.55 40.62
C ARG A 9 24.82 -2.23 40.06
N LYS A 10 25.30 -3.00 39.09
CA LYS A 10 26.59 -2.87 38.42
C LYS A 10 26.33 -2.39 37.02
N THR A 11 27.04 -1.34 36.60
CA THR A 11 27.04 -0.93 35.19
C THR A 11 27.94 -1.85 34.40
N ILE A 12 27.85 -1.78 33.07
CA ILE A 12 28.67 -2.59 32.17
C ILE A 12 30.18 -2.35 32.44
N ASP A 13 30.55 -1.15 32.87
CA ASP A 13 31.92 -0.75 33.24
C ASP A 13 32.47 -1.43 34.50
N ASP A 14 31.59 -2.01 35.34
CA ASP A 14 31.97 -2.71 36.58
C ASP A 14 32.17 -4.22 36.38
N ILE A 15 31.98 -4.71 35.15
CA ILE A 15 32.09 -6.12 34.82
C ILE A 15 33.51 -6.42 34.37
N GLU A 16 34.18 -7.28 35.14
CA GLU A 16 35.58 -7.66 34.95
C GLU A 16 35.67 -9.17 34.79
N GLY A 17 36.53 -9.65 33.90
CA GLY A 17 36.74 -11.08 33.70
C GLY A 17 37.35 -11.45 32.36
N ILE A 18 37.40 -12.76 32.10
CA ILE A 18 37.87 -13.32 30.84
C ILE A 18 36.70 -14.08 30.22
N VAL A 19 36.42 -13.82 28.95
CA VAL A 19 35.36 -14.47 28.18
C VAL A 19 36.01 -15.24 27.03
N LEU A 20 35.75 -16.54 26.96
CA LEU A 20 36.18 -17.40 25.87
C LEU A 20 34.96 -17.74 25.02
N ILE A 21 35.05 -17.47 23.71
CA ILE A 21 34.00 -17.83 22.77
C ILE A 21 34.62 -18.60 21.62
N ASP A 22 34.20 -19.85 21.48
CA ASP A 22 34.60 -20.69 20.37
C ASP A 22 33.62 -20.50 19.20
N GLU A 23 34.14 -20.44 17.98
CA GLU A 23 33.40 -20.24 16.72
C GLU A 23 32.41 -19.07 16.80
N ILE A 24 32.88 -17.87 17.17
CA ILE A 24 32.02 -16.69 17.37
C ILE A 24 31.21 -16.32 16.12
N ASP A 25 31.68 -16.70 14.94
CA ASP A 25 31.06 -16.46 13.65
C ASP A 25 29.91 -17.42 13.30
N LYS A 26 29.77 -18.54 14.04
CA LYS A 26 28.80 -19.59 13.72
C LYS A 26 27.37 -19.06 13.72
N HIS A 27 26.65 -19.28 12.62
CA HIS A 27 25.28 -18.82 12.38
C HIS A 27 25.07 -17.29 12.41
N LEU A 28 26.12 -16.47 12.51
CA LEU A 28 25.98 -15.02 12.43
C LEU A 28 25.96 -14.55 10.98
N HIS A 29 25.07 -13.59 10.69
CA HIS A 29 25.10 -12.89 9.41
C HIS A 29 26.41 -12.09 9.29
N ILE A 30 27.01 -12.04 8.10
CA ILE A 30 28.31 -11.36 7.85
C ILE A 30 28.35 -9.91 8.37
N LYS A 31 27.23 -9.20 8.28
CA LYS A 31 27.07 -7.84 8.82
C LYS A 31 27.22 -7.78 10.34
N ILE A 32 26.67 -8.77 11.05
CA ILE A 32 26.80 -8.86 12.51
C ILE A 32 28.24 -9.17 12.89
N GLN A 33 28.87 -10.12 12.18
CA GLN A 33 30.27 -10.49 12.38
C GLN A 33 31.22 -9.29 12.24
N ARG A 34 31.05 -8.48 11.19
CA ARG A 34 31.93 -7.32 10.91
C ARG A 34 31.57 -6.07 11.70
N GLU A 35 30.30 -5.71 11.82
CA GLU A 35 29.90 -4.38 12.32
C GLU A 35 29.41 -4.37 13.77
N VAL A 36 28.71 -5.42 14.21
CA VAL A 36 28.01 -5.43 15.51
C VAL A 36 28.86 -6.08 16.58
N LEU A 37 29.50 -7.20 16.26
CA LEU A 37 30.31 -7.97 17.20
C LEU A 37 31.47 -7.14 17.79
N PRO A 38 32.27 -6.39 17.01
CA PRO A 38 33.34 -5.56 17.58
C PRO A 38 32.81 -4.46 18.50
N LYS A 39 31.67 -3.85 18.15
CA LYS A 39 31.01 -2.83 18.99
C LYS A 39 30.53 -3.44 20.31
N LEU A 40 29.94 -4.64 20.26
CA LEU A 40 29.49 -5.35 21.45
C LEU A 40 30.66 -5.64 22.40
N ILE A 41 31.79 -6.09 21.87
CA ILE A 41 33.02 -6.32 22.63
C ILE A 41 33.51 -5.00 23.24
N GLY A 42 33.46 -3.92 22.47
CA GLY A 42 33.88 -2.58 22.90
C GLY A 42 33.03 -1.98 24.03
N LEU A 43 31.81 -2.50 24.26
CA LEU A 43 31.00 -2.09 25.40
C LEU A 43 31.59 -2.56 26.74
N PHE A 44 32.42 -3.60 26.76
CA PHE A 44 32.94 -4.20 28.00
C PHE A 44 34.46 -3.97 28.15
N PRO A 45 34.90 -2.76 28.54
CA PRO A 45 36.32 -2.38 28.50
C PRO A 45 37.22 -3.15 29.47
N LYS A 46 36.66 -3.76 30.52
CA LYS A 46 37.41 -4.52 31.53
C LYS A 46 37.28 -6.04 31.37
N ILE A 47 36.71 -6.50 30.26
CA ILE A 47 36.65 -7.91 29.92
C ILE A 47 37.71 -8.22 28.87
N GLN A 48 38.53 -9.24 29.12
CA GLN A 48 39.39 -9.81 28.10
C GLN A 48 38.61 -10.84 27.29
N PHE A 49 38.43 -10.60 26.00
CA PHE A 49 37.82 -11.57 25.08
C PHE A 49 38.88 -12.42 24.38
N VAL A 50 38.70 -13.73 24.42
CA VAL A 50 39.47 -14.70 23.64
C VAL A 50 38.49 -15.40 22.71
N LEU A 51 38.64 -15.19 21.41
CA LEU A 51 37.68 -15.62 20.40
C LEU A 51 38.38 -16.53 19.39
N SER A 52 37.71 -17.59 18.96
CA SER A 52 38.07 -18.31 17.74
C SER A 52 37.04 -18.01 16.64
N THR A 53 37.51 -17.91 15.39
CA THR A 53 36.67 -17.62 14.23
C THR A 53 37.26 -18.28 12.99
N HIS A 54 36.39 -18.81 12.12
CA HIS A 54 36.77 -19.20 10.76
C HIS A 54 36.50 -18.09 9.74
N SER A 55 35.77 -17.06 10.15
CA SER A 55 35.36 -15.96 9.28
C SER A 55 36.41 -14.84 9.22
N PRO A 56 36.85 -14.45 8.01
CA PRO A 56 37.72 -13.28 7.83
C PRO A 56 36.99 -11.97 8.18
N PHE A 57 35.65 -11.94 8.16
CA PHE A 57 34.87 -10.72 8.43
C PHE A 57 34.93 -10.30 9.90
N VAL A 58 35.09 -11.26 10.82
CA VAL A 58 35.32 -10.98 12.24
C VAL A 58 36.67 -10.29 12.42
N ASN A 59 37.73 -10.84 11.80
CA ASN A 59 39.07 -10.25 11.84
C ASN A 59 39.05 -8.80 11.32
N ILE A 60 38.45 -8.57 10.15
CA ILE A 60 38.31 -7.22 9.56
C ILE A 60 37.55 -6.29 10.51
N GLY A 61 36.43 -6.74 11.07
CA GLY A 61 35.62 -5.92 11.98
C GLY A 61 36.34 -5.53 13.26
N ILE A 62 37.05 -6.47 13.89
CA ILE A 62 37.85 -6.23 15.10
C ILE A 62 38.97 -5.25 14.79
N SER A 63 39.69 -5.46 13.68
CA SER A 63 40.80 -4.62 13.24
C SER A 63 40.36 -3.20 12.85
N ASP A 64 39.16 -3.05 12.28
CA ASP A 64 38.56 -1.74 11.97
C ASP A 64 38.14 -0.98 13.23
N THR A 65 37.87 -1.68 14.35
CA THR A 65 37.31 -1.09 15.57
C THR A 65 38.36 -0.84 16.65
N PHE A 66 39.36 -1.72 16.77
CA PHE A 66 40.39 -1.68 17.79
C PHE A 66 41.76 -1.58 17.14
N TYR A 67 42.46 -0.47 17.38
CA TYR A 67 43.82 -0.22 16.85
C TYR A 67 44.92 -0.76 17.78
N ASP A 68 44.68 -0.68 19.09
CA ASP A 68 45.59 -1.14 20.13
C ASP A 68 44.88 -2.19 21.00
N ASN A 69 45.63 -3.12 21.61
CA ASN A 69 45.14 -4.20 22.47
C ASN A 69 44.38 -5.34 21.77
N VAL A 70 44.75 -5.65 20.52
CA VAL A 70 44.30 -6.83 19.81
C VAL A 70 45.50 -7.71 19.50
N MET A 71 45.35 -9.03 19.71
CA MET A 71 46.32 -10.04 19.31
C MET A 71 45.59 -11.05 18.42
N ILE A 72 46.11 -11.26 17.21
CA ILE A 72 45.54 -12.21 16.25
C ILE A 72 46.53 -13.35 16.09
N ILE A 73 46.06 -14.57 16.31
CA ILE A 73 46.87 -15.78 16.22
C ILE A 73 46.33 -16.63 15.07
N ASN A 74 47.19 -16.96 14.10
CA ASN A 74 46.85 -17.87 13.02
C ASN A 74 47.11 -19.32 13.44
N MET A 75 46.04 -20.06 13.66
CA MET A 75 46.11 -21.44 14.11
C MET A 75 46.56 -22.42 13.02
N ASP A 76 46.41 -22.07 11.73
CA ASP A 76 46.84 -22.92 10.61
C ASP A 76 48.37 -22.89 10.40
N HIS A 77 49.03 -21.85 10.90
CA HIS A 77 50.47 -21.62 10.77
C HIS A 77 51.15 -21.70 12.15
N GLU A 78 50.96 -22.83 12.84
CA GLU A 78 51.63 -23.14 14.12
C GLU A 78 51.38 -22.13 15.26
N GLY A 79 50.27 -21.36 15.20
CA GLY A 79 49.94 -20.38 16.23
C GLY A 79 50.80 -19.11 16.17
N ILE A 80 51.30 -18.75 14.99
CA ILE A 80 52.06 -17.51 14.79
C ILE A 80 51.13 -16.29 14.91
N GLU A 81 51.61 -15.28 15.64
CA GLU A 81 50.97 -13.97 15.71
C GLU A 81 50.99 -13.30 14.33
N CYS A 82 49.82 -12.80 13.91
CA CYS A 82 49.65 -12.17 12.60
C CYS A 82 49.15 -10.74 12.79
N GLU A 83 49.54 -9.87 11.87
CA GLU A 83 48.89 -8.56 11.76
C GLU A 83 47.44 -8.74 11.30
N ALA A 84 46.60 -7.78 11.68
CA ALA A 84 45.26 -7.62 11.15
C ALA A 84 45.25 -7.75 9.63
N ASP A 85 44.43 -8.67 9.11
CA ASP A 85 44.42 -8.94 7.67
C ASP A 85 43.84 -7.73 6.93
N THR A 86 44.71 -6.99 6.25
CA THR A 86 44.38 -5.82 5.43
C THR A 86 43.98 -6.22 4.00
N ASN A 87 43.79 -7.51 3.72
CA ASN A 87 43.46 -8.00 2.39
C ASN A 87 42.16 -7.37 1.87
N ASN A 88 42.33 -6.45 0.93
CA ASN A 88 41.25 -5.70 0.29
C ASN A 88 40.23 -6.62 -0.41
N VAL A 89 40.63 -7.82 -0.82
CA VAL A 89 39.73 -8.79 -1.49
C VAL A 89 38.54 -9.14 -0.59
N PHE A 90 38.75 -9.34 0.71
CA PHE A 90 37.66 -9.67 1.63
C PHE A 90 36.76 -8.47 1.91
N ARG A 91 37.30 -7.25 1.90
CA ARG A 91 36.51 -6.01 2.01
C ARG A 91 35.61 -5.83 0.79
N GLU A 92 36.18 -5.98 -0.40
CA GLU A 92 35.42 -5.91 -1.66
C GLU A 92 34.34 -7.00 -1.72
N ALA A 93 34.67 -8.23 -1.34
CA ALA A 93 33.69 -9.33 -1.28
C ALA A 93 32.55 -9.04 -0.30
N TYR A 94 32.85 -8.49 0.89
CA TYR A 94 31.83 -8.06 1.83
C TYR A 94 30.90 -7.01 1.22
N ASP A 95 31.47 -5.98 0.59
CA ASP A 95 30.69 -4.88 0.02
C ASP A 95 29.77 -5.39 -1.10
N VAL A 96 30.27 -6.27 -1.97
CA VAL A 96 29.46 -6.93 -3.01
C VAL A 96 28.32 -7.74 -2.40
N MET A 97 28.59 -8.57 -1.39
CA MET A 97 27.56 -9.39 -0.73
C MET A 97 26.47 -8.55 -0.07
N ILE A 98 26.84 -7.48 0.64
CA ILE A 98 25.88 -6.59 1.30
C ILE A 98 25.03 -5.83 0.26
N ASN A 99 25.67 -5.32 -0.80
CA ASN A 99 24.97 -4.58 -1.85
C ASN A 99 23.97 -5.47 -2.59
N GLU A 100 24.34 -6.70 -2.94
CA GLU A 100 23.42 -7.68 -3.54
C GLU A 100 22.25 -8.01 -2.60
N ASN A 101 22.51 -8.28 -1.32
CA ASN A 101 21.44 -8.55 -0.36
C ASN A 101 20.45 -7.38 -0.23
N ASN A 102 20.97 -6.14 -0.18
CA ASN A 102 20.13 -4.95 -0.13
C ASN A 102 19.31 -4.79 -1.41
N ARG A 103 19.92 -5.01 -2.59
CA ARG A 103 19.24 -5.00 -3.89
C ARG A 103 18.08 -5.98 -3.92
N TYR A 104 18.29 -7.24 -3.50
CA TYR A 104 17.23 -8.23 -3.42
C TYR A 104 16.11 -7.83 -2.44
N ALA A 105 16.46 -7.26 -1.28
CA ALA A 105 15.47 -6.79 -0.33
C ALA A 105 14.61 -5.66 -0.92
N ASP A 106 15.21 -4.73 -1.66
CA ASP A 106 14.50 -3.64 -2.33
C ASP A 106 13.61 -4.14 -3.47
N GLU A 107 14.10 -5.07 -4.30
CA GLU A 107 13.29 -5.74 -5.32
C GLU A 107 12.07 -6.43 -4.71
N CYS A 108 12.24 -7.18 -3.62
CA CYS A 108 11.15 -7.81 -2.89
C CYS A 108 10.15 -6.79 -2.33
N ARG A 109 10.61 -5.66 -1.79
CA ARG A 109 9.73 -4.57 -1.32
C ARG A 109 8.93 -3.99 -2.47
N MET A 110 9.57 -3.71 -3.61
CA MET A 110 8.89 -3.18 -4.79
C MET A 110 7.85 -4.17 -5.35
N LEU A 111 8.18 -5.46 -5.39
CA LEU A 111 7.25 -6.51 -5.80
C LEU A 111 6.04 -6.61 -4.85
N LYS A 112 6.27 -6.55 -3.53
CA LYS A 112 5.18 -6.52 -2.54
C LYS A 112 4.28 -5.30 -2.72
N ALA A 113 4.85 -4.10 -2.87
CA ALA A 113 4.09 -2.88 -3.09
C ALA A 113 3.26 -2.92 -4.40
N LYS A 114 3.83 -3.46 -5.48
CA LYS A 114 3.10 -3.69 -6.75
C LYS A 114 1.96 -4.69 -6.56
N LEU A 115 2.18 -5.77 -5.82
CA LEU A 115 1.16 -6.79 -5.53
C LEU A 115 0.03 -6.24 -4.66
N GLU A 116 0.33 -5.43 -3.65
CA GLU A 116 -0.66 -4.78 -2.79
C GLU A 116 -1.54 -3.81 -3.58
N ASN A 117 -0.97 -3.05 -4.51
CA ASN A 117 -1.73 -2.23 -5.45
C ASN A 117 -2.56 -3.07 -6.44
N THR A 118 -2.08 -4.25 -6.82
CA THR A 118 -2.82 -5.15 -7.73
C THR A 118 -3.97 -5.86 -7.02
N LYS A 119 -3.98 -5.94 -5.68
CA LYS A 119 -4.96 -6.69 -4.87
C LYS A 119 -6.25 -5.94 -4.52
N LYS A 120 -6.39 -4.65 -4.87
CA LYS A 120 -7.58 -3.86 -4.50
C LYS A 120 -8.82 -4.37 -5.25
N PRO A 121 -9.94 -4.66 -4.56
CA PRO A 121 -11.22 -4.80 -5.24
C PRO A 121 -11.58 -3.52 -5.98
N VAL A 122 -12.01 -3.66 -7.23
CA VAL A 122 -12.46 -2.52 -8.05
C VAL A 122 -13.96 -2.63 -8.26
N VAL A 123 -14.67 -1.52 -8.08
CA VAL A 123 -16.10 -1.37 -8.36
C VAL A 123 -16.26 -0.50 -9.59
N TYR A 124 -16.75 -1.09 -10.67
CA TYR A 124 -17.07 -0.41 -11.91
C TYR A 124 -18.50 0.14 -11.87
N LEU A 125 -18.64 1.41 -12.24
CA LEU A 125 -19.87 2.21 -12.17
C LEU A 125 -20.31 2.66 -13.57
N GLU A 126 -21.61 2.88 -13.75
CA GLU A 126 -22.21 3.27 -15.03
C GLU A 126 -21.84 4.69 -15.46
N GLY A 127 -21.97 5.65 -14.55
CA GLY A 127 -21.84 7.08 -14.82
C GLY A 127 -20.67 7.73 -14.09
N ARG A 128 -20.35 8.94 -14.55
CA ARG A 128 -19.27 9.77 -14.01
C ARG A 128 -19.61 10.33 -12.63
N THR A 129 -20.87 10.68 -12.40
CA THR A 129 -21.35 11.22 -11.11
C THR A 129 -21.29 10.16 -10.01
N ASP A 130 -21.54 8.90 -10.36
CA ASP A 130 -21.48 7.75 -9.46
C ASP A 130 -20.13 7.64 -8.75
N GLU A 131 -19.03 7.71 -9.51
CA GLU A 131 -17.67 7.63 -8.97
C GLU A 131 -17.43 8.73 -7.93
N LYS A 132 -17.91 9.96 -8.20
CA LYS A 132 -17.78 11.08 -7.28
C LYS A 132 -18.58 10.86 -6.01
N TYR A 133 -19.84 10.43 -6.12
CA TYR A 133 -20.70 10.18 -4.97
C TYR A 133 -20.15 9.06 -4.07
N PHE A 134 -19.69 7.94 -4.65
CA PHE A 134 -19.10 6.86 -3.86
C PHE A 134 -17.81 7.29 -3.16
N ASN A 135 -16.94 8.02 -3.85
CA ASN A 135 -15.71 8.55 -3.23
C ASN A 135 -16.01 9.54 -2.11
N LYS A 136 -17.00 10.42 -2.28
CA LYS A 136 -17.45 11.33 -1.21
C LYS A 136 -18.08 10.56 -0.04
N ALA A 137 -18.86 9.52 -0.30
CA ALA A 137 -19.42 8.67 0.75
C ALA A 137 -18.32 7.95 1.56
N LEU A 138 -17.25 7.47 0.92
CA LEU A 138 -16.11 6.90 1.64
C LEU A 138 -15.49 7.90 2.63
N GLU A 139 -15.36 9.17 2.20
CA GLU A 139 -14.86 10.25 3.05
C GLU A 139 -15.78 10.51 4.25
N ILE A 140 -17.06 10.76 3.98
CA ILE A 140 -18.07 11.12 5.00
C ILE A 140 -18.23 10.01 6.04
N PHE A 141 -18.32 8.75 5.60
CA PHE A 141 -18.58 7.62 6.51
C PHE A 141 -17.30 7.06 7.17
N GLY A 142 -16.14 7.70 6.99
CA GLY A 142 -14.89 7.28 7.60
C GLY A 142 -14.36 5.93 7.07
N TYR A 143 -14.69 5.61 5.81
CA TYR A 143 -14.24 4.41 5.12
C TYR A 143 -13.07 4.68 4.15
N SER A 144 -12.44 5.86 4.20
CA SER A 144 -11.26 6.20 3.38
C SER A 144 -10.09 5.23 3.54
N ASP A 145 -9.97 4.56 4.70
CA ASP A 145 -8.95 3.53 4.95
C ASP A 145 -9.30 2.17 4.32
N LYS A 146 -10.50 2.01 3.75
CA LYS A 146 -10.90 0.79 3.05
C LYS A 146 -10.20 0.70 1.70
N ASN A 147 -9.64 -0.47 1.44
CA ASN A 147 -8.87 -0.73 0.23
C ASN A 147 -9.75 -1.08 -0.97
N VAL A 148 -10.75 -0.25 -1.29
CA VAL A 148 -11.67 -0.42 -2.44
C VAL A 148 -11.49 0.74 -3.41
N GLU A 149 -11.53 0.47 -4.70
CA GLU A 149 -11.41 1.47 -5.74
C GLU A 149 -12.70 1.57 -6.55
N PHE A 150 -13.29 2.76 -6.63
CA PHE A 150 -14.43 3.03 -7.51
C PHE A 150 -13.95 3.61 -8.84
N ARG A 151 -14.47 3.09 -9.95
CA ARG A 151 -14.14 3.55 -11.30
C ARG A 151 -15.37 3.63 -12.17
N TRP A 152 -15.62 4.79 -12.74
CA TRP A 152 -16.50 4.92 -13.88
C TRP A 152 -15.94 4.14 -15.07
N ILE A 153 -16.80 3.39 -15.76
CA ILE A 153 -16.38 2.57 -16.91
C ILE A 153 -16.08 3.39 -18.17
N GLY A 154 -16.68 4.59 -18.26
CA GLY A 154 -16.51 5.49 -19.38
C GLY A 154 -15.28 6.39 -19.25
N HIS A 155 -15.13 7.30 -20.21
CA HIS A 155 -14.13 8.36 -20.16
C HIS A 155 -14.63 9.62 -20.85
N LEU A 156 -13.90 10.72 -20.68
CA LEU A 156 -14.13 11.94 -21.44
C LEU A 156 -13.33 11.90 -22.74
N ASP A 157 -13.94 12.33 -23.84
CA ASP A 157 -13.23 12.60 -25.09
C ASP A 157 -12.43 13.93 -25.00
N ALA A 158 -11.67 14.25 -26.05
CA ALA A 158 -10.89 15.50 -26.11
C ALA A 158 -11.74 16.79 -26.09
N LYS A 159 -13.06 16.68 -26.30
CA LYS A 159 -14.02 17.78 -26.27
C LYS A 159 -14.81 17.85 -24.96
N GLY A 160 -14.58 16.92 -24.04
CA GLY A 160 -15.27 16.82 -22.75
C GLY A 160 -16.61 16.07 -22.79
N ASN A 161 -16.93 15.35 -23.88
CA ASN A 161 -18.12 14.50 -23.95
C ASN A 161 -17.85 13.14 -23.33
N GLU A 162 -18.89 12.52 -22.77
CA GLU A 162 -18.80 11.17 -22.20
C GLU A 162 -18.85 10.09 -23.29
N GLU A 163 -17.85 9.20 -23.30
CA GLU A 163 -17.78 8.03 -24.16
C GLU A 163 -17.75 6.74 -23.33
N PHE A 164 -18.28 5.64 -23.90
CA PHE A 164 -18.34 4.32 -23.27
C PHE A 164 -18.97 4.31 -21.86
N THR A 165 -20.00 5.13 -21.68
CA THR A 165 -20.76 5.25 -20.42
C THR A 165 -21.99 4.32 -20.40
N GLY A 166 -22.58 4.10 -19.22
CA GLY A 166 -23.86 3.40 -19.01
C GLY A 166 -23.81 1.86 -19.01
N SER A 167 -24.95 1.25 -18.70
CA SER A 167 -25.12 -0.20 -18.51
C SER A 167 -24.64 -1.06 -19.70
N GLY A 168 -24.82 -0.58 -20.94
CA GLY A 168 -24.35 -1.29 -22.13
C GLY A 168 -22.82 -1.40 -22.21
N SER A 169 -22.10 -0.44 -21.62
CA SER A 169 -20.64 -0.45 -21.54
C SER A 169 -20.15 -1.36 -20.41
N LEU A 170 -20.85 -1.37 -19.27
CA LEU A 170 -20.62 -2.37 -18.21
C LEU A 170 -20.83 -3.80 -18.71
N ASP A 171 -21.88 -4.07 -19.50
CA ASP A 171 -22.11 -5.40 -20.07
C ASP A 171 -20.93 -5.90 -20.90
N LYS A 172 -20.38 -5.02 -21.77
CA LYS A 172 -19.20 -5.34 -22.58
C LYS A 172 -17.98 -5.60 -21.70
N ALA A 173 -17.79 -4.79 -20.66
CA ALA A 173 -16.69 -4.96 -19.71
C ALA A 173 -16.80 -6.29 -18.94
N ILE A 174 -18.00 -6.67 -18.50
CA ILE A 174 -18.26 -7.96 -17.84
C ILE A 174 -17.90 -9.12 -18.76
N GLN A 175 -18.28 -9.07 -20.04
CA GLN A 175 -17.91 -10.13 -20.99
C GLN A 175 -16.40 -10.24 -21.16
N PHE A 176 -15.72 -9.11 -21.29
CA PHE A 176 -14.26 -9.08 -21.37
C PHE A 176 -13.61 -9.67 -20.11
N VAL A 177 -14.01 -9.23 -18.92
CA VAL A 177 -13.41 -9.67 -17.65
C VAL A 177 -13.71 -11.14 -17.36
N LYS A 178 -14.91 -11.64 -17.71
CA LYS A 178 -15.24 -13.08 -17.62
C LYS A 178 -14.29 -13.94 -18.45
N GLY A 179 -13.84 -13.46 -19.60
CA GLY A 179 -12.84 -14.13 -20.43
C GLY A 179 -11.44 -14.18 -19.81
N GLN A 180 -11.08 -13.18 -18.99
CA GLN A 180 -9.74 -13.04 -18.40
C GLN A 180 -9.55 -13.81 -17.08
N ARG A 181 -10.63 -14.17 -16.38
CA ARG A 181 -10.60 -14.83 -15.06
C ARG A 181 -9.75 -14.03 -14.04
N PRO A 182 -10.26 -12.90 -13.54
CA PRO A 182 -9.47 -11.99 -12.72
C PRO A 182 -9.02 -12.65 -11.41
N LEU A 183 -7.79 -12.36 -11.00
CA LEU A 183 -7.24 -12.80 -9.71
C LEU A 183 -7.78 -11.95 -8.54
N THR A 184 -8.32 -10.77 -8.83
CA THR A 184 -8.90 -9.83 -7.87
C THR A 184 -10.39 -9.69 -8.03
N LEU A 185 -11.06 -9.32 -6.94
CA LEU A 185 -12.49 -9.10 -6.93
C LEU A 185 -12.85 -7.88 -7.80
N GLN A 186 -13.63 -8.12 -8.84
CA GLN A 186 -14.16 -7.12 -9.76
C GLN A 186 -15.67 -7.04 -9.53
N ILE A 187 -16.16 -5.89 -9.11
CA ILE A 187 -17.58 -5.63 -8.85
C ILE A 187 -18.09 -4.73 -9.98
N PHE A 188 -19.22 -5.08 -10.57
CA PHE A 188 -19.92 -4.25 -11.55
C PHE A 188 -21.26 -3.86 -10.94
N LEU A 189 -21.43 -2.58 -10.65
CA LEU A 189 -22.61 -2.04 -9.99
C LEU A 189 -23.43 -1.26 -11.02
N PHE A 190 -24.67 -1.70 -11.21
CA PHE A 190 -25.62 -1.10 -12.11
C PHE A 190 -26.60 -0.18 -11.39
N ASP A 191 -27.17 0.76 -12.14
CA ASP A 191 -28.23 1.65 -11.67
C ASP A 191 -29.51 0.89 -11.36
N SER A 192 -30.30 1.45 -10.44
CA SER A 192 -31.55 0.86 -9.94
C SER A 192 -32.65 0.74 -11.00
N ASP A 193 -32.51 1.41 -12.14
CA ASP A 193 -33.43 1.34 -13.28
C ASP A 193 -33.14 0.15 -14.22
N THR A 194 -32.08 -0.60 -13.96
CA THR A 194 -31.70 -1.76 -14.77
C THR A 194 -32.31 -3.07 -14.23
N LYS A 195 -32.84 -3.91 -15.13
CA LYS A 195 -33.34 -5.26 -14.79
C LYS A 195 -32.24 -6.31 -14.97
N LYS A 196 -31.11 -6.17 -14.27
CA LYS A 196 -30.00 -7.13 -14.35
C LYS A 196 -30.17 -8.25 -13.33
N GLN A 197 -29.78 -9.47 -13.71
CA GLN A 197 -29.65 -10.57 -12.78
C GLN A 197 -28.31 -10.46 -12.06
N GLU A 198 -28.34 -10.54 -10.74
CA GLU A 198 -27.12 -10.57 -9.94
C GLU A 198 -26.31 -11.83 -10.23
N TYR A 199 -24.99 -11.70 -10.19
CA TYR A 199 -24.07 -12.79 -10.46
C TYR A 199 -22.91 -12.74 -9.46
N PHE A 200 -22.56 -13.91 -8.91
CA PHE A 200 -21.44 -14.06 -7.99
C PHE A 200 -20.62 -15.27 -8.43
N GLY A 201 -19.38 -15.05 -8.88
CA GLY A 201 -18.49 -16.15 -9.25
C GLY A 201 -17.20 -15.70 -9.91
N ASN A 202 -16.13 -16.51 -9.79
CA ASN A 202 -14.83 -16.27 -10.42
C ASN A 202 -14.25 -14.87 -10.15
N ASN A 203 -14.31 -14.40 -8.90
CA ASN A 203 -13.90 -13.05 -8.48
C ASN A 203 -14.62 -11.92 -9.26
N ILE A 204 -15.80 -12.21 -9.80
CA ILE A 204 -16.65 -11.24 -10.48
C ILE A 204 -17.97 -11.22 -9.74
N VAL A 205 -18.41 -10.01 -9.41
CA VAL A 205 -19.70 -9.75 -8.78
C VAL A 205 -20.45 -8.74 -9.64
N VAL A 206 -21.71 -9.03 -9.93
CA VAL A 206 -22.62 -8.13 -10.65
C VAL A 206 -23.80 -7.86 -9.74
N MET A 207 -24.06 -6.59 -9.46
CA MET A 207 -25.09 -6.14 -8.53
C MET A 207 -25.88 -4.99 -9.16
N VAL A 208 -27.10 -4.78 -8.67
CA VAL A 208 -27.94 -3.64 -9.03
C VAL A 208 -28.18 -2.82 -7.78
N MET A 209 -28.07 -1.50 -7.88
CA MET A 209 -28.39 -0.62 -6.77
C MET A 209 -29.86 -0.78 -6.35
N PRO A 210 -30.18 -0.74 -5.04
CA PRO A 210 -31.56 -0.76 -4.60
C PRO A 210 -32.31 0.48 -5.09
N TYR A 211 -33.59 0.30 -5.40
CA TYR A 211 -34.49 1.39 -5.75
C TYR A 211 -35.20 1.92 -4.49
N PHE A 212 -35.12 3.22 -4.24
CA PHE A 212 -35.70 3.89 -3.09
C PHE A 212 -37.02 4.57 -3.49
N ASN A 213 -38.15 3.95 -3.16
CA ASN A 213 -39.50 4.47 -3.46
C ASN A 213 -39.82 5.78 -2.72
N GLU A 214 -39.20 5.99 -1.56
CA GLU A 214 -39.44 7.16 -0.69
C GLU A 214 -38.82 8.44 -1.27
N HIS A 215 -37.85 8.31 -2.19
CA HIS A 215 -37.16 9.41 -2.85
C HIS A 215 -37.87 9.79 -4.16
N ILE A 216 -39.05 10.41 -4.02
CA ILE A 216 -40.06 10.60 -5.08
C ILE A 216 -39.57 11.50 -6.24
N LEU A 217 -38.54 12.31 -6.02
CA LEU A 217 -38.09 13.35 -6.97
C LEU A 217 -37.20 12.79 -8.09
N MET A 218 -36.39 11.77 -7.82
CA MET A 218 -35.43 11.21 -8.78
C MET A 218 -35.65 9.71 -8.93
N ASN A 219 -36.15 9.28 -10.10
CA ASN A 219 -36.55 7.89 -10.35
C ASN A 219 -35.52 7.08 -11.16
N LYS A 220 -34.33 7.64 -11.43
CA LYS A 220 -33.30 7.03 -12.28
C LYS A 220 -31.91 7.39 -11.79
N GLY A 221 -30.96 6.50 -12.06
CA GLY A 221 -29.55 6.68 -11.71
C GLY A 221 -29.28 6.64 -10.22
N ILE A 222 -28.02 6.83 -9.87
CA ILE A 222 -27.58 6.98 -8.47
C ILE A 222 -28.30 8.14 -7.74
N GLU A 223 -28.83 9.11 -8.46
CA GLU A 223 -29.59 10.22 -7.86
C GLU A 223 -30.84 9.74 -7.10
N ASN A 224 -31.41 8.58 -7.45
CA ASN A 224 -32.51 7.97 -6.67
C ASN A 224 -32.07 7.57 -5.25
N ALA A 225 -30.78 7.31 -5.02
CA ALA A 225 -30.25 6.95 -3.70
C ALA A 225 -29.95 8.16 -2.81
N LEU A 226 -30.05 9.40 -3.34
CA LEU A 226 -29.73 10.61 -2.59
C LEU A 226 -30.95 11.11 -1.81
N GLU A 227 -30.72 11.42 -0.53
CA GLU A 227 -31.65 12.18 0.30
C GLU A 227 -31.34 13.67 0.13
N LEU A 228 -32.24 14.40 -0.55
CA LEU A 228 -32.03 15.79 -0.97
C LEU A 228 -32.93 16.77 -0.21
N ASP A 229 -33.33 16.41 1.00
CA ASP A 229 -34.17 17.24 1.85
C ASP A 229 -33.48 18.58 2.15
N GLY A 230 -34.18 19.69 1.88
CA GLY A 230 -33.66 21.04 2.08
C GLY A 230 -32.79 21.60 0.95
N ILE A 231 -32.60 20.86 -0.16
CA ILE A 231 -31.91 21.36 -1.36
C ILE A 231 -32.94 21.88 -2.38
N GLU A 232 -32.82 23.15 -2.79
CA GLU A 232 -33.64 23.75 -3.85
C GLU A 232 -33.25 23.20 -5.22
N LEU A 233 -33.99 22.19 -5.68
CA LEU A 233 -33.67 21.46 -6.92
C LEU A 233 -33.81 22.32 -8.19
N GLU A 234 -34.63 23.38 -8.19
CA GLU A 234 -34.81 24.27 -9.33
C GLU A 234 -33.49 24.84 -9.86
N ASN A 235 -32.49 25.01 -8.98
CA ASN A 235 -31.18 25.55 -9.33
C ASN A 235 -30.34 24.60 -10.22
N PHE A 236 -30.74 23.34 -10.35
CA PHE A 236 -30.06 22.31 -11.13
C PHE A 236 -30.80 21.93 -12.42
N TYR A 237 -31.87 22.66 -12.76
CA TYR A 237 -32.56 22.49 -14.04
C TYR A 237 -32.28 23.65 -14.99
N SER A 238 -32.01 23.31 -16.25
CA SER A 238 -31.98 24.25 -17.36
C SER A 238 -33.31 24.19 -18.10
N ILE A 239 -33.88 25.35 -18.44
CA ILE A 239 -35.14 25.45 -19.20
C ILE A 239 -34.81 25.86 -20.64
N TYR A 240 -35.20 25.01 -21.58
CA TYR A 240 -35.10 25.28 -23.01
C TYR A 240 -36.48 25.40 -23.60
N THR A 241 -36.75 26.51 -24.28
CA THR A 241 -38.01 26.71 -25.00
C THR A 241 -37.78 26.51 -26.49
N HIS A 242 -38.54 25.58 -27.07
CA HIS A 242 -38.56 25.32 -28.50
C HIS A 242 -39.89 25.81 -29.07
N VAL A 243 -39.82 26.63 -30.12
CA VAL A 243 -40.99 26.99 -30.91
C VAL A 243 -41.08 26.00 -32.08
N GLY A 244 -42.11 25.17 -32.10
CA GLY A 244 -42.36 24.24 -33.18
C GLY A 244 -42.79 24.94 -34.47
N ASP A 245 -42.75 24.21 -35.59
CA ASP A 245 -42.99 24.74 -36.95
C ASP A 245 -44.39 25.38 -37.14
N TYR A 246 -45.31 25.15 -36.21
CA TYR A 246 -46.66 25.72 -36.18
C TYR A 246 -46.86 26.75 -35.06
N GLY A 247 -45.78 27.33 -34.50
CA GLY A 247 -45.84 28.37 -33.46
C GLY A 247 -46.12 27.84 -32.05
N GLN A 248 -46.04 26.54 -31.82
CA GLN A 248 -46.27 25.91 -30.52
C GLN A 248 -45.01 26.02 -29.66
N GLU A 249 -45.08 26.64 -28.49
CA GLU A 249 -43.98 26.67 -27.54
C GLU A 249 -43.98 25.43 -26.64
N THR A 250 -42.89 24.67 -26.67
CA THR A 250 -42.63 23.55 -25.76
C THR A 250 -41.44 23.90 -24.88
N SER A 251 -41.64 23.90 -23.56
CA SER A 251 -40.56 24.08 -22.60
C SER A 251 -40.08 22.72 -22.10
N VAL A 252 -38.79 22.43 -22.28
CA VAL A 252 -38.12 21.24 -21.77
C VAL A 252 -37.27 21.64 -20.56
N LYS A 253 -37.45 20.95 -19.44
CA LYS A 253 -36.57 21.04 -18.28
C LYS A 253 -35.54 19.92 -18.35
N GLU A 254 -34.27 20.27 -18.47
CA GLU A 254 -33.16 19.33 -18.45
C GLU A 254 -32.45 19.40 -17.11
N PHE A 255 -32.18 18.24 -16.51
CA PHE A 255 -31.52 18.15 -15.22
C PHE A 255 -30.01 18.04 -15.37
N ASP A 256 -29.26 18.94 -14.75
CA ASP A 256 -27.80 18.93 -14.74
C ASP A 256 -27.27 18.09 -13.58
N LYS A 257 -27.07 16.80 -13.86
CA LYS A 257 -26.53 15.82 -12.91
C LYS A 257 -25.17 16.23 -12.34
N MET A 258 -24.30 16.76 -13.19
CA MET A 258 -22.94 17.13 -12.80
C MET A 258 -22.94 18.33 -11.85
N LYS A 259 -23.80 19.32 -12.12
CA LYS A 259 -23.95 20.48 -11.24
C LYS A 259 -24.48 20.11 -9.86
N LEU A 260 -25.46 19.19 -9.78
CA LEU A 260 -25.91 18.66 -8.49
C LEU A 260 -24.78 17.89 -7.79
N CYS A 261 -24.10 17.02 -8.52
CA CYS A 261 -23.01 16.20 -7.97
C CYS A 261 -21.89 17.05 -7.38
N ASP A 262 -21.44 18.08 -8.11
CA ASP A 262 -20.41 19.00 -7.64
C ASP A 262 -20.87 19.81 -6.41
N TYR A 263 -22.15 20.20 -6.36
CA TYR A 263 -22.72 20.87 -5.20
C TYR A 263 -22.74 19.95 -3.97
N VAL A 264 -23.33 18.76 -4.10
CA VAL A 264 -23.46 17.79 -2.99
C VAL A 264 -22.09 17.34 -2.49
N CYS A 265 -21.16 17.03 -3.40
CA CYS A 265 -19.80 16.64 -3.02
C CYS A 265 -18.98 17.78 -2.42
N GLY A 266 -19.36 19.03 -2.68
CA GLY A 266 -18.74 20.24 -2.14
C GLY A 266 -19.31 20.73 -0.81
N LEU A 267 -20.34 20.08 -0.26
CA LEU A 267 -20.84 20.40 1.08
C LEU A 267 -19.80 20.00 2.14
N ASP A 268 -19.41 20.95 2.99
CA ASP A 268 -18.54 20.68 4.14
C ASP A 268 -19.27 19.81 5.19
N ASP A 269 -18.54 18.92 5.86
CA ASP A 269 -19.01 17.91 6.82
C ASP A 269 -19.71 18.46 8.10
N LYS A 270 -20.09 19.74 8.12
CA LYS A 270 -20.70 20.42 9.28
C LYS A 270 -22.22 20.26 9.39
N ILE A 271 -22.78 19.20 8.83
CA ILE A 271 -24.14 18.79 9.17
C ILE A 271 -24.03 17.48 9.93
N GLN A 272 -23.77 17.63 11.24
CA GLN A 272 -23.94 16.56 12.22
C GLN A 272 -25.41 16.11 12.17
N TYR A 273 -25.62 14.83 11.88
CA TYR A 273 -26.82 14.12 12.35
C TYR A 273 -26.78 13.97 13.88
#